data_AF-A0A9D8B8X8-F1
#
_entry.id   AF-A0A9D8B8X8-F1
#
_cell.length_a   1.000
_cell.length_b   1.000
_cell.length_c   1.000
_cell.angle_alpha   90.00
_cell.angle_beta   90.00
_cell.angle_gamma   90.00
#
_symmetry.space_group_name_H-M   'P 1'
#
loop_
_entity.id
_entity.type
_entity.pdbx_description
1 polymer ?
#
loop_
_entity_poly.entity_id
_entity_poly.type
_entity_poly.pdbx_seq_one_letter_code
_entity_poly.pdbx_strand_id
1 'polypeptide(L)'
;MIENFGTLGLFLAVAFIFPLLLIGLPLVLRYSGAIPRNPTRTKQEIYECGMKPFREAWTQFNFHYYMFAILFVVLDVMSVFLFPWAAKFVGLETRTDQIWALVSVVVFVGILLIGFLYAWKKKALEWK
;
A
#
# COMPACT_ATOMS: atom_id res chain seq x y z
N MET A 1 -2.59 -24.78 15.09
CA MET A 1 -2.89 -23.64 14.18
C MET A 1 -3.61 -22.50 14.91
N ILE A 2 -4.51 -22.76 15.88
CA ILE A 2 -5.24 -21.72 16.62
C ILE A 2 -4.34 -20.96 17.63
N GLU A 3 -3.34 -21.63 18.22
CA GLU A 3 -2.42 -21.03 19.21
C GLU A 3 -1.62 -19.83 18.67
N ASN A 4 -1.28 -19.84 17.38
CA ASN A 4 -0.53 -18.75 16.74
C ASN A 4 -1.37 -17.46 16.59
N PHE A 5 -2.70 -17.55 16.60
CA PHE A 5 -3.55 -16.36 16.53
C PHE A 5 -3.48 -15.51 17.80
N GLY A 6 -3.19 -16.13 18.96
CA GLY A 6 -2.94 -15.40 20.20
C GLY A 6 -1.69 -14.53 20.08
N THR A 7 -0.59 -15.12 19.59
CA THR A 7 0.66 -14.38 19.31
C THR A 7 0.46 -13.29 18.25
N LEU A 8 -0.26 -13.60 17.17
CA LEU A 8 -0.60 -12.61 16.13
C LEU A 8 -1.42 -11.44 16.70
N GLY A 9 -2.43 -11.74 17.51
CA GLY A 9 -3.26 -10.73 18.17
C GLY A 9 -2.44 -9.85 19.11
N LEU A 10 -1.50 -10.43 19.86
CA LEU A 10 -0.55 -9.68 20.68
C LEU A 10 0.34 -8.76 19.82
N PHE A 11 0.90 -9.26 18.72
CA PHE A 11 1.69 -8.44 17.80
C PHE A 11 0.89 -7.28 17.22
N LEU A 12 -0.36 -7.51 16.82
CA LEU A 12 -1.25 -6.44 16.33
C LEU A 12 -1.55 -5.43 17.42
N ALA A 13 -1.88 -5.88 18.64
CA ALA A 13 -2.12 -5.00 19.77
C ALA A 13 -0.91 -4.11 20.04
N VAL A 14 0.30 -4.68 20.09
CA VAL A 14 1.54 -3.90 20.25
C VAL A 14 1.75 -2.93 19.08
N ALA A 15 1.53 -3.38 17.84
CA ALA A 15 1.69 -2.57 16.64
C ALA A 15 0.77 -1.33 16.59
N PHE A 16 -0.41 -1.39 17.21
CA PHE A 16 -1.31 -0.24 17.34
C PHE A 16 -1.05 0.58 18.61
N ILE A 17 -0.86 -0.08 19.76
CA ILE A 17 -0.62 0.59 21.05
C ILE A 17 0.65 1.44 20.97
N PHE A 18 1.71 0.95 20.35
CA PHE A 18 2.99 1.65 20.32
C PHE A 18 2.93 3.01 19.60
N PRO A 19 2.46 3.13 18.33
CA PRO A 19 2.24 4.43 17.70
C PRO A 19 1.25 5.32 18.44
N LEU A 20 0.18 4.74 18.99
CA LEU A 20 -0.81 5.50 19.77
C LEU A 20 -0.20 6.09 21.04
N LEU A 21 0.70 5.37 21.72
CA LEU A 21 1.46 5.90 22.86
C LEU A 21 2.43 6.98 22.42
N LEU A 22 3.15 6.80 21.31
CA LEU A 22 4.08 7.81 20.79
C LEU A 22 3.39 9.12 20.39
N ILE A 23 2.16 9.06 19.88
CA ILE A 23 1.37 10.24 19.55
C ILE A 23 0.64 10.77 20.79
N GLY A 24 0.09 9.88 21.61
CA GLY A 24 -0.74 10.21 22.77
C GLY A 24 0.04 10.80 23.94
N LEU A 25 1.24 10.28 24.24
CA LEU A 25 2.04 10.76 25.37
C LEU A 25 2.42 12.25 25.24
N PRO A 26 2.97 12.75 24.11
CA PRO A 26 3.22 14.18 23.93
C PRO A 26 1.95 15.03 24.03
N LEU A 27 0.80 14.53 23.57
CA LEU A 27 -0.48 15.24 23.68
C LEU A 27 -0.93 15.36 25.15
N VAL A 28 -0.87 14.27 25.92
CA VAL A 28 -1.20 14.27 27.36
C VAL A 28 -0.26 15.19 28.13
N LEU A 29 1.06 15.10 27.88
CA LEU A 29 2.06 15.97 28.52
C LEU A 29 1.87 17.45 28.18
N ARG A 30 1.38 17.75 26.97
CA ARG A 30 1.00 19.10 26.56
C ARG A 30 -0.27 19.59 27.26
N TYR A 31 -1.25 18.72 27.52
CA TYR A 31 -2.47 19.08 28.27
C TYR A 31 -2.25 19.17 29.77
N SER A 32 -1.34 18.37 30.34
CA SER A 32 -1.00 18.41 31.77
C SER A 32 -0.08 19.57 32.16
N GLY A 33 0.42 20.33 31.19
CA GLY A 33 1.33 21.46 31.41
C GLY A 33 2.81 21.08 31.58
N ALA A 34 3.15 19.80 31.47
CA ALA A 34 4.53 19.32 31.55
C ALA A 34 5.39 19.74 30.33
N ILE A 35 4.77 20.00 29.18
CA ILE A 35 5.42 20.50 27.96
C ILE A 35 4.86 21.87 27.59
N PRO A 36 5.71 22.86 27.21
CA PRO A 36 5.25 24.18 26.79
C PRO A 36 4.28 24.14 25.60
N ARG A 37 3.14 24.81 25.74
CA ARG A 37 2.16 25.02 24.67
C ARG A 37 2.21 26.47 24.22
N ASN A 38 2.90 26.75 23.12
CA ASN A 38 2.99 28.09 22.53
C ASN A 38 2.55 28.11 21.04
N PRO A 39 1.24 27.92 20.77
CA PRO A 39 0.68 28.08 19.44
C PRO A 39 0.68 29.57 19.07
N THR A 40 1.33 29.92 17.97
CA THR A 40 1.26 31.25 17.37
C THR A 40 0.64 31.13 16.00
N ARG A 41 -0.03 32.20 15.54
CA ARG A 41 -0.65 32.24 14.20
C ARG A 41 0.35 31.84 13.11
N THR A 42 1.55 32.40 13.14
CA THR A 42 2.62 32.10 12.17
C THR A 42 3.09 30.63 12.22
N LYS A 43 3.12 29.97 13.39
CA LYS A 43 3.49 28.54 13.49
C LYS A 43 2.40 27.60 12.95
N GLN A 44 1.17 28.10 12.83
CA GLN A 44 0.02 27.35 12.31
C GLN A 44 -0.26 27.66 10.84
N GLU A 45 0.41 28.66 10.26
CA GLU A 45 0.30 28.98 8.85
C GLU A 45 0.99 27.91 7.99
N ILE A 46 0.46 27.71 6.78
CA ILE A 46 1.03 26.78 5.81
C ILE A 46 2.43 27.26 5.44
N TYR A 47 3.39 26.34 5.45
CA TYR A 47 4.77 26.65 5.14
C TYR A 47 4.96 26.95 3.64
N GLU A 48 5.32 28.19 3.32
CA GLU A 48 5.76 28.63 1.97
C GLU A 48 6.83 29.72 2.13
N CYS A 49 7.92 29.42 2.86
CA CYS A 49 9.03 30.36 3.11
C CYS A 49 8.61 31.78 3.60
N GLY A 50 7.54 31.86 4.40
CA GLY A 50 7.01 33.14 4.92
C GLY A 50 6.07 33.89 3.96
N MET A 51 5.80 33.32 2.79
CA MET A 51 4.79 33.81 1.85
C MET A 51 3.46 33.11 2.06
N LYS A 52 2.38 33.71 1.54
CA LYS A 52 1.10 33.00 1.46
C LYS A 52 1.20 31.94 0.35
N PRO A 53 0.62 30.74 0.56
CA PRO A 53 0.64 29.69 -0.46
C PRO A 53 0.11 30.21 -1.80
N PHE A 54 0.86 29.97 -2.87
CA PHE A 54 0.50 30.42 -4.22
C PHE A 54 -0.64 29.62 -4.85
N ARG A 55 -0.83 28.37 -4.43
CA ARG A 55 -1.85 27.45 -4.97
C ARG A 55 -2.77 26.95 -3.88
N GLU A 56 -4.02 26.72 -4.27
CA GLU A 56 -4.96 25.99 -3.44
C GLU A 56 -4.48 24.55 -3.23
N ALA A 57 -4.69 24.01 -2.03
CA ALA A 57 -4.28 22.66 -1.65
C ALA A 57 -5.01 21.55 -2.47
N TRP A 58 -6.19 21.87 -3.02
CA TRP A 58 -7.07 20.93 -3.71
C TRP A 58 -7.11 21.23 -5.20
N THR A 59 -5.95 21.18 -5.85
CA THR A 59 -5.86 21.26 -7.31
C THR A 59 -5.91 19.85 -7.93
N GLN A 60 -6.29 19.75 -9.20
CA GLN A 60 -6.25 18.49 -9.92
C GLN A 60 -4.79 18.05 -10.08
N PHE A 61 -4.42 16.98 -9.38
CA PHE A 61 -3.13 16.32 -9.55
C PHE A 61 -3.07 15.59 -10.90
N ASN A 62 -1.86 15.31 -11.38
CA ASN A 62 -1.64 14.63 -12.65
C ASN A 62 -2.43 13.33 -12.73
N PHE A 63 -3.24 13.16 -13.79
CA PHE A 63 -4.06 11.97 -14.02
C PHE A 63 -3.23 10.67 -14.10
N HIS A 64 -1.94 10.78 -14.37
CA HIS A 64 -1.02 9.63 -14.40
C HIS A 64 -1.06 8.81 -13.09
N TYR A 65 -1.21 9.43 -11.90
CA TYR A 65 -1.34 8.69 -10.64
C TYR A 65 -2.51 7.69 -10.65
N TYR A 66 -3.61 8.07 -11.31
CA TYR A 66 -4.77 7.19 -11.46
C TYR A 66 -4.49 6.00 -12.37
N MET A 67 -3.75 6.22 -13.48
CA MET A 67 -3.34 5.12 -14.37
C MET A 67 -2.44 4.11 -13.64
N PHE A 68 -1.51 4.59 -12.81
CA PHE A 68 -0.69 3.73 -11.96
C PHE A 68 -1.52 2.95 -10.94
N ALA A 69 -2.49 3.60 -10.29
CA ALA A 69 -3.34 2.94 -9.30
C ALA A 69 -4.18 1.81 -9.93
N ILE A 70 -4.80 2.05 -11.09
CA ILE A 70 -5.54 0.99 -11.80
C ILE A 70 -4.61 -0.15 -12.20
N LEU A 71 -3.44 0.15 -12.78
CA LEU A 71 -2.50 -0.88 -13.20
C LEU A 71 -2.02 -1.71 -12.01
N PHE A 72 -1.75 -1.06 -10.88
CA PHE A 72 -1.39 -1.73 -9.63
C PHE A 72 -2.51 -2.66 -9.17
N VAL A 73 -3.78 -2.21 -9.16
CA VAL A 73 -4.92 -3.06 -8.78
C VAL A 73 -5.05 -4.28 -9.69
N VAL A 74 -4.85 -4.12 -11.00
CA VAL A 74 -4.88 -5.25 -11.95
C VAL A 74 -3.75 -6.26 -11.66
N LEU A 75 -2.55 -5.78 -11.35
CA LEU A 75 -1.42 -6.64 -10.97
C LEU A 75 -1.58 -7.24 -9.56
N ASP A 76 -2.29 -6.58 -8.66
CA ASP A 76 -2.60 -7.11 -7.33
C ASP A 76 -3.60 -8.27 -7.42
N VAL A 77 -4.62 -8.13 -8.28
CA VAL A 77 -5.56 -9.21 -8.61
C VAL A 77 -4.82 -10.44 -9.15
N MET A 78 -3.76 -10.27 -9.94
CA MET A 78 -2.90 -11.39 -10.36
C MET A 78 -2.36 -12.16 -9.15
N SER A 79 -1.85 -11.46 -8.15
CA SER A 79 -1.26 -12.07 -6.95
C SER A 79 -2.29 -12.87 -6.16
N VAL A 80 -3.52 -12.35 -6.05
CA VAL A 80 -4.65 -13.06 -5.40
C VAL A 80 -4.90 -14.44 -6.04
N PHE A 81 -4.72 -14.58 -7.35
CA PHE A 81 -4.84 -15.89 -8.03
C PHE A 81 -3.58 -16.75 -7.92
N LEU A 82 -2.39 -16.14 -7.91
CA LEU A 82 -1.13 -16.87 -7.82
C LEU A 82 -0.90 -17.50 -6.44
N PHE A 83 -1.32 -16.85 -5.35
CA PHE A 83 -1.09 -17.36 -3.99
C PHE A 83 -1.76 -18.73 -3.73
N PRO A 84 -3.07 -18.93 -3.98
CA PRO A 84 -3.71 -20.23 -3.80
C PRO A 84 -3.12 -21.30 -4.73
N TRP A 85 -2.81 -20.93 -5.98
CA TRP A 85 -2.15 -21.83 -6.92
C TRP A 85 -0.79 -22.31 -6.38
N ALA A 86 0.06 -21.39 -5.95
CA ALA A 86 1.39 -21.71 -5.42
C ALA A 86 1.31 -22.57 -4.17
N ALA A 87 0.35 -22.29 -3.27
CA ALA A 87 0.13 -23.05 -2.06
C ALA A 87 -0.32 -24.50 -2.34
N LYS A 88 -1.03 -24.75 -3.45
CA LYS A 88 -1.55 -26.08 -3.82
C LYS A 88 -0.63 -26.86 -4.76
N PHE A 89 0.26 -26.18 -5.49
CA PHE A 89 1.13 -26.79 -6.48
C PHE A 89 1.96 -27.97 -5.94
N VAL A 90 2.49 -27.85 -4.71
CA VAL A 90 3.28 -28.90 -4.04
C VAL A 90 2.45 -30.14 -3.69
N GLY A 91 1.13 -30.01 -3.54
CA GLY A 91 0.22 -31.10 -3.19
C GLY A 91 -0.33 -31.88 -4.38
N LEU A 92 0.11 -31.60 -5.61
CA LEU A 92 -0.34 -32.30 -6.81
C LEU A 92 0.38 -33.65 -6.94
N GLU A 93 -0.38 -34.75 -6.94
CA GLU A 93 0.18 -36.12 -6.94
C GLU A 93 0.64 -36.57 -8.33
N THR A 94 -0.09 -36.19 -9.39
CA THR A 94 0.23 -36.61 -10.76
C THR A 94 1.15 -35.61 -11.46
N ARG A 95 2.19 -36.12 -12.14
CA ARG A 95 3.07 -35.31 -13.01
C ARG A 95 2.30 -34.54 -14.09
N THR A 96 1.24 -35.14 -14.64
CA THR A 96 0.39 -34.52 -15.65
C THR A 96 -0.33 -33.29 -15.10
N ASP A 97 -0.87 -33.39 -13.88
CA ASP A 97 -1.59 -32.29 -13.22
C ASP A 97 -0.66 -31.13 -12.86
N GLN A 98 0.57 -31.42 -12.44
CA GLN A 98 1.61 -30.42 -12.21
C GLN A 98 1.95 -29.65 -13.49
N ILE A 99 2.08 -30.33 -14.63
CA ILE A 99 2.37 -29.69 -15.91
C ILE A 99 1.20 -28.80 -16.33
N TRP A 100 -0.04 -29.28 -16.23
CA TRP A 100 -1.23 -28.48 -16.56
C TRP A 100 -1.38 -27.26 -15.64
N ALA A 101 -1.13 -27.42 -14.34
CA ALA A 101 -1.13 -26.32 -13.38
C ALA A 101 -0.04 -25.28 -13.69
N LEU A 102 1.14 -25.71 -14.15
CA LEU A 102 2.21 -24.80 -14.54
C LEU A 102 1.87 -24.05 -15.83
N VAL A 103 1.35 -24.76 -16.84
CA VAL A 103 0.91 -24.16 -18.11
C VAL A 103 -0.20 -23.13 -17.86
N SER A 104 -1.19 -23.43 -17.02
CA SER A 104 -2.29 -22.52 -16.76
C SER A 104 -1.82 -21.20 -16.14
N VAL A 105 -0.88 -21.23 -15.20
CA VAL A 105 -0.31 -20.01 -14.61
C VAL A 105 0.59 -19.26 -15.57
N VAL A 106 1.39 -19.95 -16.38
CA VAL A 106 2.21 -19.29 -17.41
C VAL A 106 1.31 -18.55 -18.42
N VAL A 107 0.21 -19.17 -18.85
CA VAL A 107 -0.76 -18.54 -19.75
C VAL A 107 -1.46 -17.36 -19.07
N PHE A 108 -1.92 -17.54 -17.83
CA PHE A 108 -2.58 -16.48 -17.05
C PHE A 108 -1.68 -15.25 -16.87
N VAL A 109 -0.45 -15.46 -16.40
CA VAL A 109 0.55 -14.39 -16.26
C VAL A 109 0.89 -13.78 -17.62
N GLY A 110 1.03 -14.59 -18.67
CA GLY A 110 1.30 -14.14 -20.03
C GLY A 110 0.24 -13.17 -20.55
N ILE A 111 -1.04 -13.46 -20.34
CA ILE A 111 -2.16 -12.58 -20.75
C ILE A 111 -2.07 -11.22 -20.05
N LEU A 112 -1.81 -11.21 -18.74
CA LEU A 112 -1.70 -9.97 -17.97
C LEU A 112 -0.43 -9.17 -18.33
N LEU A 113 0.70 -9.86 -18.57
CA LEU A 113 1.93 -9.24 -19.04
C LEU A 113 1.74 -8.57 -20.40
N ILE A 114 0.97 -9.14 -21.31
CA ILE A 114 0.64 -8.49 -22.58
C ILE A 114 -0.11 -7.16 -22.33
N GLY A 115 -1.07 -7.14 -21.42
CA GLY A 115 -1.77 -5.92 -21.01
C GLY A 115 -0.83 -4.87 -20.41
N PHE A 116 0.09 -5.30 -19.55
CA PHE A 116 1.14 -4.43 -18.99
C PHE A 116 2.06 -3.85 -20.06
N LEU A 117 2.56 -4.70 -20.98
CA LEU A 117 3.42 -4.28 -22.09
C LEU A 117 2.70 -3.30 -23.02
N TYR A 118 1.41 -3.48 -23.25
CA TYR A 118 0.60 -2.54 -24.01
C TYR A 118 0.51 -1.17 -23.31
N ALA A 119 0.24 -1.15 -22.01
CA ALA A 119 0.22 0.08 -21.21
C ALA A 119 1.59 0.80 -21.25
N TRP A 120 2.69 0.03 -21.16
CA TRP A 120 4.04 0.55 -21.31
C TRP A 120 4.28 1.18 -22.68
N LYS A 121 3.92 0.49 -23.77
CA LYS A 121 4.04 1.02 -25.13
C LYS A 121 3.21 2.29 -25.34
N LYS A 122 2.06 2.41 -24.68
CA LYS A 122 1.22 3.62 -24.70
C LYS A 122 1.74 4.75 -23.83
N LYS A 123 2.91 4.61 -23.20
CA LYS A 123 3.52 5.61 -22.33
C LYS A 123 2.65 6.01 -21.14
N ALA A 124 1.70 5.14 -20.75
CA ALA A 124 0.88 5.33 -19.55
C ALA A 124 1.73 5.37 -18.26
N LEU A 125 2.97 4.88 -18.37
CA LEU A 125 3.94 4.79 -17.28
C LEU A 125 5.02 5.89 -17.34
N GLU A 126 5.01 6.76 -18.34
CA GLU A 126 5.97 7.87 -18.42
C GLU A 126 5.54 9.04 -17.52
N TRP A 127 6.49 9.60 -16.80
CA TRP A 127 6.29 10.78 -15.96
C TRP A 127 6.85 12.00 -16.68
N LYS A 128 6.03 13.03 -16.85
CA LYS A 128 6.43 14.39 -17.26
C LYS A 128 5.82 15.40 -16.31
#